data_AF-A0A174RG38-F1
#
_entry.id   AF-A0A174RG38-F1
#
_cell.length_a   1.000
_cell.length_b   1.000
_cell.length_c   1.000
_cell.angle_alpha   90.00
_cell.angle_beta   90.00
_cell.angle_gamma   90.00
#
_symmetry.space_group_name_H-M   'P 1'
#
loop_
_entity.id
_entity.type
_entity.pdbx_description
1 polymer ?
#
loop_
_entity_poly.entity_id
_entity_poly.type
_entity_poly.pdbx_seq_one_letter_code
_entity_poly.pdbx_strand_id
1 'polypeptide(L)'
;MRKRKKKFIIFSLVVSTFWITGVIPKNIGKMVSSCYVHNKYSSLNLHFVDINYSEENKVYISHFENNEGKIYTVLVGSKMLPVNVSFNPLNIPKRLNLK
;
A
#
# COMPACT_ATOMS: atom_id res chain seq x y z
N MET A 1 -9.99 -21.51 -33.16
CA MET A 1 -10.92 -20.55 -32.50
C MET A 1 -11.19 -20.79 -30.99
N ARG A 2 -11.33 -22.03 -30.49
CA ARG A 2 -11.68 -22.32 -29.07
C ARG A 2 -10.72 -21.76 -27.99
N LYS A 3 -9.40 -21.77 -28.23
CA LYS A 3 -8.40 -21.32 -27.22
C LYS A 3 -8.43 -19.80 -26.97
N ARG A 4 -8.74 -18.97 -27.97
CA ARG A 4 -8.83 -17.50 -27.82
C ARG A 4 -10.06 -17.09 -27.00
N LYS A 5 -11.20 -17.78 -27.19
CA LYS A 5 -12.42 -17.56 -26.41
C LYS A 5 -12.22 -17.89 -24.92
N LYS A 6 -11.51 -18.98 -24.58
CA LYS A 6 -11.15 -19.30 -23.19
C LYS A 6 -10.31 -18.20 -22.52
N LYS A 7 -9.31 -17.64 -23.22
CA LYS A 7 -8.50 -16.53 -22.69
C LYS A 7 -9.33 -15.28 -22.41
N PHE A 8 -10.28 -14.96 -23.30
CA PHE A 8 -11.18 -13.83 -23.14
C PHE A 8 -12.13 -13.98 -21.95
N ILE A 9 -12.67 -15.19 -21.74
CA ILE A 9 -13.54 -15.49 -20.60
C ILE A 9 -12.77 -15.36 -19.28
N ILE A 10 -11.54 -15.89 -19.22
CA ILE A 10 -10.68 -15.77 -18.04
C ILE A 10 -10.34 -14.30 -17.76
N PHE A 11 -10.01 -13.53 -18.80
CA PHE A 11 -9.72 -12.10 -18.67
C PHE A 11 -10.93 -11.31 -18.15
N SER A 12 -12.12 -11.53 -18.71
CA SER A 12 -13.36 -10.90 -18.26
C SER A 12 -13.70 -11.24 -16.81
N LEU A 13 -13.48 -12.49 -16.38
CA LEU A 13 -13.72 -12.91 -15.00
C LEU A 13 -12.79 -12.21 -14.01
N VAL A 14 -11.49 -12.10 -14.34
CA VAL A 14 -10.51 -11.39 -13.52
C VAL A 14 -10.90 -9.92 -13.36
N VAL A 15 -11.24 -9.25 -14.47
CA VAL A 15 -11.71 -7.86 -14.44
C VAL A 15 -12.97 -7.73 -13.57
N SER A 16 -13.94 -8.62 -13.73
CA SER A 16 -15.19 -8.56 -12.95
C SER A 16 -14.95 -8.72 -11.44
N THR A 17 -14.09 -9.65 -11.02
CA THR A 17 -13.71 -9.78 -9.60
C THR A 17 -12.96 -8.55 -9.05
N PHE A 18 -12.21 -7.87 -9.90
CA PHE A 18 -11.53 -6.63 -9.57
C PHE A 18 -12.50 -5.47 -9.31
N TRP A 19 -13.59 -5.42 -10.06
CA TRP A 19 -14.67 -4.43 -9.88
C TRP A 19 -15.54 -4.74 -8.65
N ILE A 20 -15.80 -6.01 -8.34
CA ILE A 20 -16.63 -6.41 -7.19
C ILE A 20 -15.89 -6.18 -5.86
N THR A 21 -14.61 -6.53 -5.80
CA THR A 21 -13.82 -6.34 -4.58
C THR A 21 -13.50 -4.87 -4.37
N GLY A 22 -13.25 -4.12 -5.46
CA GLY A 22 -12.79 -2.74 -5.37
C GLY A 22 -11.48 -2.59 -4.59
N VAL A 23 -10.79 -3.71 -4.31
CA VAL A 23 -9.55 -3.80 -3.54
C VAL A 23 -8.39 -3.70 -4.51
N ILE A 24 -7.57 -2.68 -4.32
CA ILE A 24 -6.30 -2.51 -5.02
C ILE A 24 -5.41 -3.73 -4.71
N PRO A 25 -4.69 -4.33 -5.68
CA PRO A 25 -3.72 -5.38 -5.43
C PRO A 25 -2.57 -4.94 -4.52
N LYS A 26 -2.04 -5.87 -3.73
CA LYS A 26 -0.90 -5.65 -2.82
C LYS A 26 0.29 -4.96 -3.49
N ASN A 27 0.59 -5.33 -4.74
CA ASN A 27 1.70 -4.75 -5.51
C ASN A 27 1.48 -3.27 -5.83
N ILE A 28 0.24 -2.86 -6.13
CA ILE A 28 -0.10 -1.46 -6.37
C ILE A 28 -0.03 -0.69 -5.05
N GLY A 29 -0.52 -1.29 -3.95
CA GLY A 29 -0.38 -0.72 -2.60
C GLY A 29 1.08 -0.41 -2.23
N LYS A 30 1.99 -1.36 -2.48
CA LYS A 30 3.44 -1.19 -2.28
C LYS A 30 4.02 -0.08 -3.14
N MET A 31 3.65 -0.03 -4.42
CA MET A 31 4.16 0.98 -5.34
C MET A 31 3.72 2.38 -4.92
N VAL A 32 2.45 2.54 -4.55
CA VAL A 32 1.89 3.81 -4.11
C VAL A 32 2.52 4.28 -2.80
N SER A 33 2.65 3.40 -1.79
CA SER A 33 3.32 3.77 -0.54
C SER A 33 4.78 4.15 -0.75
N SER A 34 5.51 3.41 -1.58
CA SER A 34 6.92 3.69 -1.89
C SER A 34 7.08 5.02 -2.63
N CYS A 35 6.22 5.30 -3.62
CA CYS A 35 6.24 6.55 -4.37
C CYS A 35 5.92 7.75 -3.46
N TYR A 36 4.92 7.61 -2.58
CA TYR A 36 4.57 8.65 -1.62
C TYR A 36 5.71 8.94 -0.64
N VAL A 37 6.35 7.89 -0.10
CA VAL A 37 7.48 8.01 0.81
C VAL A 37 8.68 8.64 0.11
N HIS A 38 9.02 8.18 -1.10
CA HIS A 38 10.11 8.74 -1.87
C HIS A 38 9.88 10.23 -2.18
N ASN A 39 8.66 10.62 -2.57
CA ASN A 39 8.40 12.00 -2.96
C ASN A 39 8.32 12.98 -1.78
N LYS A 40 7.81 12.55 -0.62
CA LYS A 40 7.66 13.43 0.56
C LYS A 40 8.75 13.28 1.61
N TYR A 41 9.41 12.14 1.67
CA TYR A 41 10.32 11.74 2.75
C TYR A 41 11.62 11.11 2.22
N SER A 42 12.07 11.46 1.02
CA SER A 42 13.34 10.99 0.44
C SER A 42 14.53 11.20 1.37
N SER A 43 14.54 12.29 2.13
CA SER A 43 15.61 12.62 3.09
C SER A 43 15.74 11.64 4.25
N LEU A 44 14.71 10.82 4.53
CA LEU A 44 14.71 9.87 5.65
C LEU A 44 15.34 8.52 5.28
N ASN A 45 15.76 8.29 4.03
CA ASN A 45 16.36 7.03 3.57
C ASN A 45 15.56 5.80 4.02
N LEU A 46 14.27 5.81 3.70
CA LEU A 46 13.31 4.79 4.12
C LEU A 46 13.31 3.60 3.17
N HIS A 47 13.52 2.40 3.73
CA HIS A 47 13.48 1.11 3.02
C HIS A 47 12.16 0.41 3.29
N PHE A 48 11.56 -0.15 2.24
CA PHE A 48 10.32 -0.90 2.37
C PHE A 48 10.57 -2.24 3.10
N VAL A 49 9.81 -2.51 4.16
CA VAL A 49 9.88 -3.76 4.93
C VAL A 49 8.79 -4.72 4.47
N ASP A 50 7.53 -4.35 4.72
CA ASP A 50 6.38 -5.20 4.41
C ASP A 50 5.11 -4.37 4.17
N ILE A 51 4.06 -5.06 3.73
CA ILE A 51 2.73 -4.49 3.52
C ILE A 51 1.67 -5.54 3.82
N ASN A 52 0.67 -5.18 4.62
CA ASN A 52 -0.44 -6.05 5.01
C ASN A 52 -1.78 -5.36 4.74
N TYR A 53 -2.80 -6.14 4.39
CA TYR A 53 -4.14 -5.61 4.20
C TYR A 53 -4.94 -5.75 5.48
N SER A 54 -5.53 -4.65 5.96
CA SER A 54 -6.49 -4.65 7.07
C SER A 54 -7.90 -4.66 6.49
N GLU A 55 -8.61 -5.78 6.65
CA GLU A 55 -10.01 -5.89 6.21
C GLU A 55 -10.94 -4.96 6.99
N GLU A 56 -10.68 -4.80 8.30
CA GLU A 56 -11.43 -3.94 9.22
C GLU A 56 -11.40 -2.48 8.74
N ASN A 57 -10.21 -1.95 8.47
CA ASN A 57 -10.02 -0.55 8.08
C ASN A 57 -10.08 -0.34 6.56
N LYS A 58 -10.12 -1.42 5.76
CA LYS A 58 -10.05 -1.40 4.29
C LYS A 58 -8.88 -0.56 3.77
N VAL A 59 -7.71 -0.75 4.39
CA VAL A 59 -6.46 -0.09 4.02
C VAL A 59 -5.32 -1.09 3.95
N TYR A 60 -4.34 -0.79 3.11
CA TYR A 60 -3.02 -1.38 3.21
C TYR A 60 -2.18 -0.62 4.23
N ILE A 61 -1.51 -1.37 5.07
CA ILE A 61 -0.56 -0.88 6.05
C ILE A 61 0.82 -1.29 5.54
N SER A 62 1.62 -0.31 5.10
CA SER A 62 3.01 -0.53 4.67
C SER A 62 3.96 -0.07 5.75
N HIS A 63 4.98 -0.85 6.06
CA HIS A 63 6.03 -0.47 6.98
C HIS A 63 7.33 -0.16 6.24
N PHE A 64 8.00 0.90 6.70
CA PHE A 64 9.29 1.35 6.19
C PHE A 64 10.27 1.51 7.34
N GLU A 65 11.54 1.24 7.10
CA GLU A 65 12.59 1.35 8.10
C GLU A 65 13.67 2.31 7.61
N ASN A 66 14.16 3.20 8.48
CA ASN A 66 15.30 4.05 8.15
C ASN A 66 16.63 3.38 8.55
N ASN A 67 17.76 3.98 8.17
CA ASN A 67 19.09 3.47 8.53
C ASN A 67 19.37 3.45 10.06
N GLU A 68 18.53 4.08 10.89
CA GLU A 68 18.63 4.08 12.36
C GLU A 68 17.75 2.99 13.01
N GLY A 69 17.07 2.16 12.21
CA GLY A 69 16.16 1.12 12.70
C GLY A 69 14.79 1.62 13.17
N LYS A 70 14.41 2.87 12.84
CA LYS A 70 13.08 3.41 13.14
C LYS A 70 12.07 2.96 12.08
N ILE A 71 10.96 2.40 12.54
CA ILE A 71 9.86 1.93 11.69
C ILE A 71 8.82 3.04 11.51
N TYR A 72 8.38 3.25 10.28
CA TYR A 72 7.38 4.22 9.86
C TYR A 72 6.24 3.50 9.14
N THR A 73 5.00 3.91 9.42
CA THR A 73 3.82 3.26 8.87
C THR A 73 3.11 4.18 7.88
N VAL A 74 2.81 3.65 6.70
CA VAL A 74 2.06 4.31 5.64
C VAL A 74 0.76 3.57 5.44
N LEU A 75 -0.35 4.28 5.62
CA LEU A 75 -1.67 3.76 5.33
C LEU A 75 -2.06 4.16 3.91
N VAL A 76 -2.45 3.17 3.12
CA VAL A 76 -2.86 3.34 1.73
C VAL A 76 -4.30 2.82 1.61
N GLY A 77 -5.25 3.71 1.33
CA GLY A 77 -6.63 3.31 1.09
C GLY A 77 -6.70 2.22 0.00
N SER A 78 -7.45 1.14 0.24
CA SER A 78 -7.54 0.02 -0.71
C SER A 78 -8.66 0.16 -1.73
N LYS A 79 -9.54 1.16 -1.58
CA LYS A 79 -10.73 1.34 -2.40
C LYS A 79 -10.47 2.31 -3.57
N MET A 80 -10.98 1.95 -4.76
CA MET A 80 -11.01 2.72 -6.02
C MET A 80 -10.57 4.19 -5.89
N LEU A 81 -9.44 4.54 -6.54
CA LEU A 81 -8.89 5.90 -6.82
C LEU A 81 -9.82 7.07 -6.39
N PRO A 82 -9.40 8.07 -5.59
CA PRO A 82 -8.04 8.55 -5.30
C PRO A 82 -7.48 7.91 -4.04
N VAL A 83 -6.24 7.44 -4.13
CA VAL A 83 -5.59 6.73 -3.03
C VAL A 83 -5.27 7.75 -1.93
N ASN A 84 -6.06 7.75 -0.86
CA ASN A 84 -5.70 8.46 0.36
C ASN A 84 -4.49 7.76 0.97
N VAL A 85 -3.33 8.40 0.85
CA VAL A 85 -2.10 7.97 1.51
C VAL A 85 -1.91 8.85 2.73
N SER A 86 -2.10 8.27 3.91
CA SER A 86 -1.78 8.93 5.16
C SER A 86 -0.49 8.34 5.73
N PHE A 87 0.48 9.24 5.95
CA PHE A 87 1.67 8.92 6.73
C PHE A 87 1.25 9.01 8.18
N ASN A 88 1.20 7.87 8.87
CA ASN A 88 1.00 7.92 10.30
C ASN A 88 2.32 7.54 10.97
N PRO A 89 3.07 8.50 11.53
CA PRO A 89 4.31 8.22 12.24
C PRO A 89 4.03 7.57 13.60
N LEU A 90 3.05 6.67 13.74
CA LEU A 90 2.62 6.08 15.03
C LEU A 90 3.68 5.25 15.75
N ASN A 91 4.89 5.17 15.21
CA ASN A 91 6.10 4.83 15.95
C ASN A 91 7.03 6.05 16.02
N ILE A 92 6.57 7.14 16.64
CA ILE A 92 7.49 8.08 17.29
C ILE A 92 8.11 7.23 18.41
N PRO A 93 9.42 6.90 18.38
CA PRO A 93 10.03 6.24 19.52
C PRO A 93 9.72 7.09 20.74
N LYS A 94 9.21 6.45 21.81
CA LYS A 94 8.72 7.03 23.08
C LYS A 94 9.71 7.99 23.80
N ARG A 95 10.85 8.27 23.18
CA ARG A 95 11.99 9.07 23.62
C ARG A 95 12.05 10.49 23.05
N LEU A 96 11.03 10.97 22.33
CA LEU A 96 10.83 12.41 22.10
C LEU A 96 9.64 12.92 22.93
N ASN A 97 9.84 12.94 24.25
CA ASN A 97 9.21 13.98 25.06
C ASN A 97 9.98 15.27 24.76
N LEU A 98 9.43 16.11 23.90
CA LEU A 98 9.76 17.53 23.92
C LEU A 98 8.65 18.24 24.69
N LYS A 99 9.13 18.90 25.73
CA LYS A 99 8.45 19.71 26.73
C LYS A 99 7.60 20.81 26.09
#